data_AF-R1I2C9-F1
#
_entry.id   AF-R1I2C9-F1
#
_cell.length_a   1.000
_cell.length_b   1.000
_cell.length_c   1.000
_cell.angle_alpha   90.00
_cell.angle_beta   90.00
_cell.angle_gamma   90.00
#
_symmetry.space_group_name_H-M   'P 1'
#
loop_
_entity.id
_entity.type
_entity.pdbx_description
1 polymer ?
#
loop_
_entity_poly.entity_id
_entity_poly.type
_entity_poly.pdbx_seq_one_letter_code
_entity_poly.pdbx_strand_id
1 'polypeptide(L)'
;WLYAETVRQIHALNPGTGVELLIPDFNADPAQLAEVFGARPEVLAHNVETVPRIFKRIRPGFRYARSLEVITAAREAGLVTKSNLILGMGETPDEVAPAMQDLVDAGCEILTITQYLRPSPRHHPVDRWVKPEEFVEHSKAAEAMGFAGVMAGPLVRSSYRAGRLYAQTKRYRGEELPENLAHLADQGPASQEASSLLAR
;
A
#
# COMPACT_ATOMS: atom_id res chain seq x y z
N TRP A 1 -7.80 3.60 -19.64
CA TRP A 1 -8.11 5.00 -19.98
C TRP A 1 -8.43 5.89 -18.77
N LEU A 2 -9.58 5.74 -18.09
CA LEU A 2 -10.04 6.72 -17.08
C LEU A 2 -9.01 7.02 -15.97
N TYR A 3 -8.45 5.98 -15.36
CA TYR A 3 -7.43 6.11 -14.32
C TYR A 3 -6.20 6.90 -14.81
N ALA A 4 -5.69 6.53 -15.98
CA ALA A 4 -4.54 7.19 -16.60
C ALA A 4 -4.85 8.66 -16.91
N GLU A 5 -6.02 8.94 -17.45
CA GLU A 5 -6.43 10.30 -17.82
C GLU A 5 -6.60 11.20 -16.60
N THR A 6 -7.16 10.69 -15.49
CA THR A 6 -7.21 11.44 -14.23
C THR A 6 -5.84 11.87 -13.75
N VAL A 7 -4.84 10.97 -13.79
CA VAL A 7 -3.45 11.31 -13.40
C VAL A 7 -2.88 12.40 -14.32
N ARG A 8 -3.03 12.25 -15.65
CA ARG A 8 -2.54 13.24 -16.62
C ARG A 8 -3.15 14.63 -16.38
N GLN A 9 -4.45 14.69 -16.14
CA GLN A 9 -5.14 15.96 -15.88
C GLN A 9 -4.70 16.59 -14.56
N ILE A 10 -4.45 15.80 -13.51
CA ILE A 10 -3.90 16.33 -12.25
C ILE A 10 -2.51 16.92 -12.48
N HIS A 11 -1.60 16.21 -13.15
CA HIS A 11 -0.26 16.71 -13.44
C HIS A 11 -0.28 18.00 -14.28
N ALA A 12 -1.16 18.06 -15.29
CA ALA A 12 -1.27 19.22 -16.18
C ALA A 12 -1.78 20.47 -15.44
N LEU A 13 -2.77 20.32 -14.56
CA LEU A 13 -3.41 21.43 -13.87
C LEU A 13 -2.74 21.79 -12.53
N ASN A 14 -2.04 20.84 -11.91
CA ASN A 14 -1.46 20.96 -10.57
C ASN A 14 -0.01 20.45 -10.56
N PRO A 15 0.94 21.15 -11.22
CA PRO A 15 2.31 20.66 -11.36
C PRO A 15 3.06 20.50 -10.03
N GLY A 16 2.59 21.09 -8.93
CA GLY A 16 3.14 20.90 -7.58
C GLY A 16 2.55 19.73 -6.78
N THR A 17 1.73 18.88 -7.40
CA THR A 17 0.99 17.80 -6.72
C THR A 17 1.44 16.43 -7.19
N GLY A 18 1.95 15.62 -6.26
CA GLY A 18 2.23 14.21 -6.52
C GLY A 18 0.96 13.37 -6.45
N VAL A 19 0.89 12.33 -7.28
CA VAL A 19 -0.28 11.46 -7.42
C VAL A 19 0.04 10.05 -6.94
N GLU A 20 -0.68 9.60 -5.92
CA GLU A 20 -0.81 8.17 -5.59
C GLU A 20 -2.07 7.63 -6.26
N LEU A 21 -1.93 6.58 -7.07
CA LEU A 21 -3.03 5.97 -7.81
C LEU A 21 -3.30 4.55 -7.30
N LEU A 22 -4.42 4.36 -6.59
CA LEU A 22 -4.89 3.04 -6.15
C LEU A 22 -5.79 2.41 -7.22
N ILE A 23 -5.38 1.26 -7.75
CA ILE A 23 -6.02 0.63 -8.92
C ILE A 23 -6.65 -0.74 -8.61
N PRO A 24 -7.68 -1.15 -9.37
CA PRO A 24 -8.06 -2.56 -9.48
C PRO A 24 -6.94 -3.35 -10.19
N ASP A 25 -7.13 -4.65 -10.35
CA ASP A 25 -6.10 -5.49 -10.98
C ASP A 25 -6.10 -5.41 -12.52
N PHE A 26 -7.15 -4.85 -13.14
CA PHE A 26 -7.38 -4.88 -14.59
C PHE A 26 -7.19 -6.28 -15.20
N ASN A 27 -7.50 -7.34 -14.43
CA ASN A 27 -7.19 -8.74 -14.76
C ASN A 27 -5.71 -9.01 -15.11
N ALA A 28 -4.78 -8.16 -14.66
CA ALA A 28 -3.37 -8.15 -15.06
C ALA A 28 -3.17 -8.11 -16.58
N ASP A 29 -4.11 -7.49 -17.32
CA ASP A 29 -3.97 -7.30 -18.76
C ASP A 29 -2.81 -6.32 -19.05
N PRO A 30 -1.75 -6.75 -19.77
CA PRO A 30 -0.56 -5.94 -19.94
C PRO A 30 -0.82 -4.61 -20.66
N ALA A 31 -1.76 -4.56 -21.60
CA ALA A 31 -2.06 -3.34 -22.34
C ALA A 31 -2.78 -2.31 -21.45
N GLN A 32 -3.73 -2.75 -20.64
CA GLN A 32 -4.42 -1.89 -19.68
C GLN A 32 -3.49 -1.39 -18.57
N LEU A 33 -2.63 -2.28 -18.05
CA LEU A 33 -1.62 -1.91 -17.06
C LEU A 33 -0.63 -0.90 -17.64
N ALA A 34 -0.10 -1.13 -18.84
CA ALA A 34 0.81 -0.21 -19.51
C ALA A 34 0.18 1.18 -19.74
N GLU A 35 -1.12 1.24 -20.08
CA GLU A 35 -1.82 2.52 -20.23
C GLU A 35 -1.86 3.31 -18.92
N VAL A 36 -2.13 2.63 -17.79
CA VAL A 36 -2.16 3.23 -16.46
C VAL A 36 -0.77 3.64 -16.00
N PHE A 37 0.23 2.77 -16.14
CA PHE A 37 1.61 3.03 -15.74
C PHE A 37 2.23 4.16 -16.55
N GLY A 38 1.87 4.28 -17.83
CA GLY A 38 2.30 5.35 -18.72
C GLY A 38 1.83 6.75 -18.29
N ALA A 39 0.85 6.86 -17.39
CA ALA A 39 0.48 8.14 -16.78
C ALA A 39 1.44 8.61 -15.68
N ARG A 40 2.40 7.76 -15.28
CA ARG A 40 3.50 8.06 -14.35
C ARG A 40 3.06 8.66 -13.00
N PRO A 41 2.13 8.03 -12.26
CA PRO A 41 1.88 8.45 -10.87
C PRO A 41 3.14 8.27 -10.02
N GLU A 42 3.39 9.15 -9.05
CA GLU A 42 4.49 9.04 -8.11
C GLU A 42 4.45 7.72 -7.31
N VAL A 43 3.25 7.26 -6.97
CA VAL A 43 3.03 5.95 -6.32
C VAL A 43 1.90 5.21 -7.03
N LEU A 44 2.14 3.96 -7.40
CA LEU A 44 1.12 3.04 -7.88
C LEU A 44 0.77 2.06 -6.76
N ALA A 45 -0.47 2.11 -6.30
CA ALA A 45 -0.98 1.23 -5.27
C ALA A 45 -1.90 0.14 -5.85
N HIS A 46 -1.69 -1.10 -5.45
CA HIS A 46 -2.64 -2.19 -5.62
C HIS A 46 -2.67 -3.02 -4.35
N ASN A 47 -3.80 -2.98 -3.64
CA ASN A 47 -3.91 -3.69 -2.37
C ASN A 47 -4.14 -5.18 -2.61
N VAL A 48 -3.44 -6.05 -1.88
CA VAL A 48 -3.79 -7.47 -1.73
C VAL A 48 -4.87 -7.67 -0.66
N GLU A 49 -4.96 -6.77 0.32
CA GLU A 49 -5.93 -6.70 1.42
C GLU A 49 -5.84 -7.83 2.45
N THR A 50 -5.51 -9.06 2.07
CA THR A 50 -5.52 -10.19 3.02
C THR A 50 -4.63 -11.35 2.55
N VAL A 51 -4.54 -12.38 3.39
CA VAL A 51 -3.68 -13.56 3.20
C VAL A 51 -4.28 -14.57 2.21
N PRO A 52 -3.47 -15.42 1.56
CA PRO A 52 -3.92 -16.33 0.50
C PRO A 52 -5.13 -17.21 0.86
N ARG A 53 -5.14 -17.78 2.09
CA ARG A 53 -6.17 -18.73 2.53
C ARG A 53 -7.58 -18.14 2.50
N ILE A 54 -7.75 -16.89 2.92
CA ILE A 54 -9.07 -16.24 3.00
C ILE A 54 -9.33 -15.30 1.82
N PHE A 55 -8.34 -15.05 0.96
CA PHE A 55 -8.44 -14.11 -0.14
C PHE A 55 -9.67 -14.33 -1.04
N LYS A 56 -9.92 -15.57 -1.51
CA LYS A 56 -11.07 -15.86 -2.39
C LYS A 56 -12.42 -15.60 -1.71
N ARG A 57 -12.49 -15.74 -0.38
CA ARG A 57 -13.69 -15.45 0.40
C ARG A 57 -13.93 -13.95 0.52
N ILE A 58 -12.87 -13.17 0.75
CA ILE A 58 -12.95 -11.72 0.93
C ILE A 58 -13.05 -10.98 -0.42
N ARG A 59 -12.36 -11.46 -1.44
CA ARG A 59 -12.20 -10.82 -2.77
C ARG A 59 -12.48 -11.81 -3.92
N PRO A 60 -13.73 -12.26 -4.10
CA PRO A 60 -14.06 -13.30 -5.08
C PRO A 60 -13.80 -12.91 -6.55
N GLY A 61 -13.73 -11.61 -6.85
CA GLY A 61 -13.41 -11.09 -8.19
C GLY A 61 -11.91 -11.02 -8.52
N PHE A 62 -11.04 -11.31 -7.55
CA PHE A 62 -9.59 -11.18 -7.65
C PHE A 62 -8.90 -12.53 -7.42
N ARG A 63 -7.61 -12.62 -7.72
CA ARG A 63 -6.74 -13.74 -7.34
C ARG A 63 -5.49 -13.20 -6.67
N TYR A 64 -5.08 -13.81 -5.57
CA TYR A 64 -3.91 -13.36 -4.79
C TYR A 64 -2.66 -13.24 -5.66
N ALA A 65 -2.30 -14.31 -6.37
CA ALA A 65 -1.15 -14.32 -7.28
C ALA A 65 -1.23 -13.23 -8.36
N ARG A 66 -2.41 -13.01 -8.94
CA ARG A 66 -2.62 -11.95 -9.95
C ARG A 66 -2.44 -10.55 -9.36
N SER A 67 -2.86 -10.34 -8.12
CA SER A 67 -2.61 -9.07 -7.43
C SER A 67 -1.11 -8.83 -7.22
N LEU A 68 -0.32 -9.87 -6.96
CA LEU A 68 1.14 -9.76 -6.90
C LEU A 68 1.74 -9.46 -8.28
N GLU A 69 1.26 -10.10 -9.35
CA GLU A 69 1.70 -9.80 -10.74
C GLU A 69 1.52 -8.32 -11.10
N VAL A 70 0.42 -7.69 -10.66
CA VAL A 70 0.18 -6.25 -10.87
C VAL A 70 1.24 -5.39 -10.19
N ILE A 71 1.63 -5.76 -8.96
CA ILE A 71 2.67 -5.05 -8.19
C ILE A 71 4.02 -5.21 -8.89
N THR A 72 4.36 -6.43 -9.32
CA THR A 72 5.59 -6.72 -10.06
C THR A 72 5.65 -5.93 -11.37
N ALA A 73 4.58 -5.92 -12.16
CA ALA A 73 4.54 -5.16 -13.41
C ALA A 73 4.70 -3.64 -13.18
N ALA A 74 4.10 -3.09 -12.11
CA ALA A 74 4.28 -1.68 -11.75
C ALA A 74 5.73 -1.38 -11.33
N ARG A 75 6.38 -2.31 -10.60
CA ARG A 75 7.79 -2.19 -10.22
C ARG A 75 8.71 -2.24 -11.44
N GLU A 76 8.47 -3.16 -12.37
CA GLU A 76 9.22 -3.29 -13.63
C GLU A 76 9.06 -2.05 -14.52
N ALA A 77 7.91 -1.38 -14.47
CA ALA A 77 7.68 -0.08 -15.11
C ALA A 77 8.40 1.10 -14.40
N GLY A 78 9.14 0.83 -13.33
CA GLY A 78 9.94 1.80 -12.59
C GLY A 78 9.14 2.73 -11.68
N LEU A 79 7.91 2.35 -11.31
CA LEU A 79 7.08 3.11 -10.37
C LEU A 79 7.45 2.76 -8.92
N VAL A 80 7.13 3.66 -7.98
CA VAL A 80 7.08 3.28 -6.56
C VAL A 80 5.80 2.50 -6.32
N THR A 81 5.91 1.35 -5.68
CA THR A 81 4.79 0.41 -5.51
C THR A 81 4.29 0.38 -4.08
N LYS A 82 2.97 0.19 -3.93
CA LYS A 82 2.31 0.16 -2.63
C LYS A 82 1.23 -0.90 -2.54
N SER A 83 1.09 -1.49 -1.36
CA SER A 83 -0.01 -2.39 -1.04
C SER A 83 -0.50 -2.21 0.39
N ASN A 84 -1.53 -2.98 0.74
CA ASN A 84 -2.19 -2.93 2.04
C ASN A 84 -2.57 -4.34 2.52
N LEU A 85 -2.46 -4.55 3.83
CA LEU A 85 -3.04 -5.68 4.55
C LEU A 85 -4.07 -5.17 5.57
N ILE A 86 -5.27 -5.73 5.51
CA ILE A 86 -6.34 -5.50 6.48
C ILE A 86 -6.40 -6.73 7.39
N LEU A 87 -6.19 -6.49 8.69
CA LEU A 87 -6.21 -7.52 9.73
C LEU A 87 -7.57 -7.58 10.43
N GLY A 88 -7.89 -8.70 11.06
CA GLY A 88 -9.14 -8.96 11.74
C GLY A 88 -10.23 -9.57 10.85
N MET A 89 -9.88 -10.10 9.68
CA MET A 89 -10.80 -10.81 8.78
C MET A 89 -10.71 -12.33 8.90
N GLY A 90 -9.89 -12.84 9.81
CA GLY A 90 -9.75 -14.27 10.11
C GLY A 90 -8.44 -14.86 9.60
N GLU A 91 -7.49 -14.01 9.20
CA GLU A 91 -6.07 -14.36 9.07
C GLU A 91 -5.46 -14.62 10.46
N THR A 92 -4.46 -15.50 10.51
CA THR A 92 -3.68 -15.76 11.71
C THR A 92 -2.40 -14.92 11.71
N PRO A 93 -1.80 -14.61 12.88
CA PRO A 93 -0.53 -13.89 12.95
C PRO A 93 0.58 -14.52 12.09
N ASP A 94 0.63 -15.85 12.06
CA ASP A 94 1.62 -16.62 11.28
C ASP A 94 1.42 -16.54 9.76
N GLU A 95 0.24 -16.10 9.28
CA GLU A 95 -0.01 -15.88 7.86
C GLU A 95 0.33 -14.46 7.39
N VAL A 96 0.44 -13.50 8.31
CA VAL A 96 0.72 -12.09 7.97
C VAL A 96 2.17 -11.94 7.48
N ALA A 97 3.13 -12.57 8.17
CA ALA A 97 4.54 -12.48 7.79
C ALA A 97 4.84 -13.10 6.40
N PRO A 98 4.35 -14.30 6.05
CA PRO A 98 4.44 -14.81 4.67
C PRO A 98 3.79 -13.87 3.64
N ALA A 99 2.62 -13.30 3.93
CA ALA A 99 1.99 -12.36 3.01
C ALA A 99 2.78 -11.05 2.82
N MET A 100 3.51 -10.60 3.86
CA MET A 100 4.47 -9.49 3.73
C MET A 100 5.67 -9.89 2.88
N GLN A 101 6.19 -11.11 3.04
CA GLN A 101 7.29 -11.61 2.20
C GLN A 101 6.88 -11.72 0.73
N ASP A 102 5.68 -12.25 0.45
CA ASP A 102 5.14 -12.34 -0.92
C ASP A 102 5.07 -10.94 -1.58
N LEU A 103 4.73 -9.90 -0.81
CA LEU A 103 4.71 -8.52 -1.28
C LEU A 103 6.13 -7.98 -1.55
N VAL A 104 7.10 -8.28 -0.68
CA VAL A 104 8.52 -7.92 -0.90
C VAL A 104 9.04 -8.58 -2.17
N ASP A 105 8.78 -9.87 -2.34
CA ASP A 105 9.21 -10.65 -3.50
C ASP A 105 8.56 -10.13 -4.80
N ALA A 106 7.31 -9.67 -4.72
CA ALA A 106 6.63 -9.00 -5.83
C ALA A 106 7.18 -7.59 -6.13
N GLY A 107 8.06 -7.03 -5.28
CA GLY A 107 8.66 -5.71 -5.46
C GLY A 107 7.86 -4.56 -4.87
N CYS A 108 6.99 -4.83 -3.89
CA CYS A 108 6.26 -3.82 -3.13
C CYS A 108 7.18 -3.04 -2.18
N GLU A 109 7.09 -1.71 -2.16
CA GLU A 109 7.99 -0.87 -1.35
C GLU A 109 7.30 -0.18 -0.19
N ILE A 110 6.02 0.16 -0.35
CA ILE A 110 5.21 0.78 0.69
C ILE A 110 4.15 -0.20 1.16
N LEU A 111 4.08 -0.43 2.48
CA LEU A 111 3.07 -1.29 3.09
C LEU A 111 2.26 -0.52 4.14
N THR A 112 0.94 -0.57 4.00
CA THR A 112 0.03 -0.20 5.09
C THR A 112 -0.57 -1.44 5.74
N ILE A 113 -0.67 -1.46 7.07
CA ILE A 113 -1.28 -2.53 7.86
C ILE A 113 -2.36 -1.94 8.75
N THR A 114 -3.61 -2.35 8.55
CA THR A 114 -4.79 -1.74 9.18
C THR A 114 -5.70 -2.74 9.87
N GLN A 115 -6.53 -2.29 10.80
CA GLN A 115 -7.67 -3.06 11.31
C GLN A 115 -8.85 -3.04 10.32
N TYR A 116 -9.52 -4.18 10.15
CA TYR A 116 -10.80 -4.30 9.50
C TYR A 116 -11.90 -3.71 10.38
N LEU A 117 -12.61 -2.71 9.86
CA LEU A 117 -13.84 -2.20 10.45
C LEU A 117 -15.01 -2.64 9.59
N ARG A 118 -15.86 -3.50 10.14
CA ARG A 118 -17.04 -4.01 9.43
C ARG A 118 -17.98 -2.87 9.05
N PRO A 119 -18.23 -2.61 7.75
CA PRO A 119 -19.07 -1.48 7.34
C PRO A 119 -20.54 -1.62 7.73
N SER A 120 -21.07 -2.85 7.71
CA SER A 120 -22.45 -3.14 8.13
C SER A 120 -22.63 -4.62 8.48
N PRO A 121 -23.76 -5.00 9.11
CA PRO A 121 -24.07 -6.40 9.41
C PRO A 121 -24.15 -7.34 8.20
N ARG A 122 -24.16 -6.83 6.97
CA ARG A 122 -24.14 -7.64 5.73
C ARG A 122 -22.73 -7.97 5.25
N HIS A 123 -21.72 -7.29 5.76
CA HIS A 123 -20.32 -7.53 5.39
C HIS A 123 -19.70 -8.62 6.26
N HIS A 124 -18.52 -9.10 5.85
CA HIS A 124 -17.71 -10.06 6.60
C HIS A 124 -17.63 -9.67 8.09
N PRO A 125 -17.86 -10.59 9.04
CA PRO A 125 -17.73 -10.27 10.46
C PRO A 125 -16.29 -9.91 10.81
N VAL A 126 -16.11 -9.08 11.85
CA VAL A 126 -14.78 -8.92 12.45
C VAL A 126 -14.48 -10.21 13.20
N ASP A 127 -13.37 -10.86 12.85
CA ASP A 127 -12.91 -12.10 13.48
C ASP A 127 -12.08 -11.79 14.74
N ARG A 128 -11.20 -10.79 14.64
CA ARG A 128 -10.31 -10.36 15.73
C ARG A 128 -10.10 -8.85 15.71
N TRP A 129 -9.93 -8.27 16.90
CA TRP A 129 -9.41 -6.92 17.09
C TRP A 129 -7.92 -7.02 17.41
N VAL A 130 -7.08 -6.54 16.49
CA VAL A 130 -5.62 -6.61 16.63
C VAL A 130 -5.17 -5.57 17.65
N LYS A 131 -4.28 -5.97 18.57
CA LYS A 131 -3.79 -5.06 19.60
C LYS A 131 -2.77 -4.06 19.03
N PRO A 132 -2.64 -2.85 19.61
CA PRO A 132 -1.64 -1.88 19.17
C PRO A 132 -0.21 -2.43 19.16
N GLU A 133 0.16 -3.29 20.10
CA GLU A 133 1.49 -3.91 20.17
C GLU A 133 1.76 -4.81 18.95
N GLU A 134 0.76 -5.58 18.50
CA GLU A 134 0.88 -6.44 17.31
C GLU A 134 1.10 -5.60 16.04
N PHE A 135 0.48 -4.42 15.93
CA PHE A 135 0.77 -3.50 14.81
C PHE A 135 2.22 -3.00 14.84
N VAL A 136 2.78 -2.72 16.02
CA VAL A 136 4.19 -2.33 16.17
C VAL A 136 5.12 -3.47 15.77
N GLU A 137 4.81 -4.70 16.17
CA GLU A 137 5.57 -5.90 15.79
C GLU A 137 5.56 -6.12 14.28
N HIS A 138 4.38 -6.05 13.65
CA HIS A 138 4.27 -6.16 12.19
C HIS A 138 5.02 -5.04 11.46
N SER A 139 4.98 -3.81 11.98
CA SER A 139 5.73 -2.68 11.41
C SER A 139 7.24 -2.95 11.41
N LYS A 140 7.79 -3.40 12.55
CA LYS A 140 9.22 -3.72 12.68
C LYS A 140 9.62 -4.89 11.79
N ALA A 141 8.77 -5.90 11.70
CA ALA A 141 9.00 -7.05 10.81
C ALA A 141 9.04 -6.62 9.34
N ALA A 142 8.09 -5.80 8.89
CA ALA A 142 8.07 -5.26 7.54
C ALA A 142 9.31 -4.39 7.24
N GLU A 143 9.70 -3.50 8.15
CA GLU A 143 10.91 -2.70 8.00
C GLU A 143 12.16 -3.60 7.88
N ALA A 144 12.26 -4.65 8.69
CA ALA A 144 13.36 -5.61 8.64
C ALA A 144 13.37 -6.48 7.35
N MET A 145 12.20 -6.71 6.74
CA MET A 145 12.08 -7.39 5.45
C MET A 145 12.47 -6.50 4.26
N GLY A 146 12.64 -5.19 4.46
CA GLY A 146 13.13 -4.26 3.43
C GLY A 146 12.08 -3.36 2.79
N PHE A 147 10.87 -3.25 3.36
CA PHE A 147 9.93 -2.22 2.93
C PHE A 147 10.51 -0.82 3.17
N ALA A 148 10.47 0.03 2.13
CA ALA A 148 10.99 1.39 2.18
C ALA A 148 10.12 2.33 3.02
N GLY A 149 8.81 2.07 3.07
CA GLY A 149 7.85 2.82 3.88
C GLY A 149 6.79 1.90 4.49
N VAL A 150 6.63 1.95 5.80
CA VAL A 150 5.63 1.14 6.51
C VAL A 150 4.75 2.04 7.36
N MET A 151 3.46 1.75 7.41
CA MET A 151 2.52 2.40 8.32
C MET A 151 1.56 1.36 8.90
N ALA A 152 1.61 1.14 10.21
CA ALA A 152 0.77 0.16 10.89
C ALA A 152 -0.04 0.78 12.03
N GLY A 153 -1.33 0.44 12.11
CA GLY A 153 -2.21 0.88 13.18
C GLY A 153 -3.69 0.64 12.90
N PRO A 154 -4.55 0.73 13.94
CA PRO A 154 -5.97 0.41 13.81
C PRO A 154 -6.74 1.37 12.89
N LEU A 155 -6.35 2.66 12.83
CA LEU A 155 -7.02 3.66 12.01
C LEU A 155 -6.25 4.02 10.73
N VAL A 156 -5.10 3.39 10.50
CA VAL A 156 -4.34 3.51 9.25
C VAL A 156 -5.24 3.12 8.09
N ARG A 157 -5.15 3.83 6.97
CA ARG A 157 -5.80 3.46 5.71
C ARG A 157 -4.77 3.58 4.60
N SER A 158 -5.05 2.99 3.44
CA SER A 158 -4.11 3.01 2.31
C SER A 158 -3.62 4.43 2.00
N SER A 159 -4.47 5.46 2.05
CA SER A 159 -4.05 6.85 1.76
C SER A 159 -3.45 7.64 2.95
N TYR A 160 -3.41 7.06 4.15
CA TYR A 160 -2.97 7.77 5.36
C TYR A 160 -1.49 8.13 5.26
N ARG A 161 -1.17 9.43 5.32
CA ARG A 161 0.20 9.98 5.24
C ARG A 161 0.99 9.55 3.98
N ALA A 162 0.30 9.29 2.87
CA ALA A 162 0.89 8.84 1.61
C ALA A 162 2.08 9.69 1.12
N GLY A 163 1.97 11.03 1.16
CA GLY A 163 3.07 11.92 0.73
C GLY A 163 4.35 11.76 1.56
N ARG A 164 4.25 11.47 2.86
CA ARG A 164 5.41 11.22 3.72
C ARG A 164 6.06 9.87 3.42
N LEU A 165 5.24 8.83 3.19
CA LEU A 165 5.72 7.50 2.82
C LEU A 165 6.42 7.53 1.45
N TYR A 166 5.92 8.31 0.49
CA TYR A 166 6.60 8.54 -0.78
C TYR A 166 7.96 9.22 -0.59
N ALA A 167 8.02 10.33 0.16
CA ALA A 167 9.28 11.02 0.46
C ALA A 167 10.29 10.12 1.18
N GLN A 168 9.84 9.29 2.13
CA GLN A 168 10.67 8.29 2.80
C GLN A 168 11.21 7.25 1.81
N THR A 169 10.36 6.77 0.89
CA THR A 169 10.74 5.76 -0.10
C THR A 169 11.80 6.28 -1.07
N LYS A 170 11.64 7.52 -1.55
CA LYS A 170 12.66 8.18 -2.39
C LYS A 170 14.02 8.25 -1.68
N ARG A 171 14.03 8.66 -0.42
CA ARG A 171 15.26 8.65 0.41
C ARG A 171 15.85 7.26 0.59
N TYR A 172 15.01 6.24 0.85
CA TYR A 172 15.47 4.85 0.97
C TYR A 172 16.12 4.34 -0.32
N ARG A 173 15.60 4.75 -1.48
CA ARG A 173 16.20 4.47 -2.80
C ARG A 173 17.47 5.28 -3.09
N GLY A 174 17.84 6.25 -2.25
CA GLY A 174 18.92 7.19 -2.55
C GLY A 174 18.59 8.18 -3.67
N GLU A 175 17.30 8.39 -3.95
CA GLU A 175 16.79 9.27 -5.00
C GLU A 175 16.32 10.60 -4.41
N GLU A 176 16.58 11.70 -5.10
CA GLU A 176 16.02 12.99 -4.73
C GLU A 176 14.53 13.07 -5.07
N LEU A 177 13.80 13.87 -4.29
CA LEU A 177 12.43 14.25 -4.65
C LEU A 177 12.49 15.19 -5.86
N PRO A 178 11.53 15.09 -6.80
CA PRO A 178 11.35 16.11 -7.82
C PRO A 178 11.23 17.51 -7.20
N GLU A 179 11.79 18.53 -7.84
CA GLU A 179 11.81 19.91 -7.33
C GLU A 179 10.41 20.41 -6.94
N ASN A 180 9.41 20.12 -7.78
CA ASN A 180 8.01 20.46 -7.56
C ASN A 180 7.39 19.76 -6.33
N LEU A 181 8.02 18.70 -5.80
CA LEU A 181 7.58 17.93 -4.63
C LEU A 181 8.57 18.01 -3.44
N ALA A 182 9.58 18.87 -3.50
CA ALA A 182 10.60 18.99 -2.45
C ALA A 182 9.98 19.31 -1.08
N HIS A 183 8.87 20.05 -1.04
CA HIS A 183 8.12 20.39 0.17
C HIS A 183 7.60 19.16 0.97
N LEU A 184 7.52 17.98 0.34
CA LEU A 184 7.17 16.73 1.06
C LEU A 184 8.29 16.29 2.02
N ALA A 185 9.52 16.73 1.79
CA ALA A 185 10.66 16.43 2.65
C ALA A 185 10.51 17.04 4.05
N ASP A 186 9.85 18.21 4.16
CA ASP A 186 9.76 19.02 5.36
C ASP A 186 8.70 18.51 6.37
N GLN A 187 7.89 17.53 5.97
CA GLN A 187 6.78 17.04 6.79
C GLN A 187 7.19 16.10 7.95
N GLY A 188 8.49 15.89 8.16
CA GLY A 188 9.04 14.99 9.17
C GLY A 188 8.76 13.50 8.89
N PRO A 189 9.27 12.59 9.74
CA PRO A 189 9.04 11.16 9.56
C PRO A 189 7.55 10.80 9.66
N ALA A 190 7.15 9.76 8.95
CA ALA A 190 5.83 9.16 9.09
C ALA A 190 5.79 8.41 10.44
N SER A 191 5.54 9.11 11.55
CA SER A 191 5.47 8.44 12.86
C SER A 191 4.43 7.32 12.85
N GLN A 192 4.81 6.12 13.32
CA GLN A 192 3.93 4.96 13.40
C GLN A 192 2.74 5.28 14.32
N GLU A 193 1.52 5.16 13.80
CA GLU A 193 0.29 5.45 14.55
C GLU A 193 0.22 4.57 15.82
N ALA A 194 0.48 3.27 15.69
CA ALA A 194 0.41 2.33 16.81
C ALA A 194 1.37 2.69 17.96
N SER A 195 2.59 3.18 17.66
CA SER A 195 3.54 3.61 18.68
C SER A 195 3.04 4.84 19.46
N SER A 196 2.29 5.72 18.80
CA SER A 196 1.70 6.90 19.47
C SER A 196 0.54 6.55 20.42
N LEU A 197 -0.14 5.42 20.17
CA LEU A 197 -1.20 4.92 21.06
C LEU A 197 -0.62 4.30 22.34
N LEU A 198 0.53 3.63 22.24
CA LEU A 198 1.22 3.01 23.38
C LEU A 198 1.93 4.01 24.30
N ALA A 199 2.18 5.23 23.81
CA ALA A 199 2.86 6.29 24.57
C ALA A 199 1.89 7.14 25.43
N ARG A 200 0.60 6.79 25.49
CA ARG A 200 -0.45 7.46 26.27
C ARG A 200 -0.94 6.58 27.40
#